data_AF-A0A524A8U0-F1
#
_entry.id   AF-A0A524A8U0-F1
#
_cell.length_a   1.000
_cell.length_b   1.000
_cell.length_c   1.000
_cell.angle_alpha   90.00
_cell.angle_beta   90.00
_cell.angle_gamma   90.00
#
_symmetry.space_group_name_H-M   'P 1'
#
loop_
_entity.id
_entity.type
_entity.pdbx_description
1 polymer ?
#
loop_
_entity_poly.entity_id
_entity_poly.type
_entity_poly.pdbx_seq_one_letter_code
_entity_poly.pdbx_strand_id
1 'polypeptide(L)'
;MRRYLVCVGIGVLLAGLFGGCGSRTLIHDVSIRPPIISPNADGVTDVAEIKYSLSRQSTITLYFVDQSVERHFFRVNKRRSKGDRTAYFSGVI
;
A
#
# COMPACT_ATOMS: atom_id res chain seq x y z
N MET A 1 -37.24 30.39 22.28
CA MET A 1 -35.77 30.23 22.28
C MET A 1 -35.32 28.84 22.71
N ARG A 2 -35.79 28.27 23.85
CA ARG A 2 -35.39 26.93 24.35
C ARG A 2 -35.68 25.74 23.40
N ARG A 3 -36.74 25.82 22.58
CA ARG A 3 -37.10 24.77 21.60
C ARG A 3 -36.20 24.76 20.35
N TYR A 4 -35.67 25.91 19.94
CA TYR A 4 -34.76 26.03 18.79
C TYR A 4 -33.37 25.46 19.11
N LEU A 5 -32.88 25.68 20.34
CA LEU A 5 -31.64 25.09 20.85
C LEU A 5 -31.66 23.56 20.85
N VAL A 6 -32.81 22.95 21.16
CA VAL A 6 -32.98 21.49 21.16
C VAL A 6 -32.92 20.93 19.73
N CYS A 7 -33.59 21.56 18.77
CA CYS A 7 -33.57 21.10 17.36
C CYS A 7 -32.18 21.24 16.72
N VAL A 8 -31.44 22.32 17.04
CA VAL A 8 -30.07 22.52 16.54
C VAL A 8 -29.11 21.49 17.15
N GLY A 9 -29.25 21.18 18.45
CA GLY A 9 -28.43 20.15 19.10
C GLY A 9 -28.62 18.75 18.52
N ILE A 10 -29.86 18.38 18.17
CA ILE A 10 -30.17 17.09 17.54
C ILE A 10 -29.60 17.00 16.11
N GLY A 11 -29.66 18.09 15.34
CA GLY A 11 -29.12 18.12 13.97
C GLY A 11 -27.60 17.92 13.92
N VAL A 12 -26.85 18.49 14.86
CA VAL A 12 -25.39 18.34 14.95
C VAL A 12 -24.99 16.91 15.35
N LEU A 13 -25.74 16.28 16.27
CA LEU A 13 -25.52 14.90 16.71
C LEU A 13 -25.78 13.88 15.59
N LEU A 14 -26.81 14.11 14.78
CA LEU A 14 -27.13 13.27 13.62
C LEU A 14 -26.10 13.41 12.49
N ALA A 15 -25.55 14.61 12.26
CA ALA A 15 -24.53 14.83 11.25
C ALA A 15 -23.19 14.11 11.58
N GLY A 16 -22.85 13.97 12.85
CA GLY A 16 -21.65 13.22 13.30
C GLY A 16 -21.69 11.72 13.01
N LEU A 17 -22.89 11.13 12.84
CA LEU A 17 -23.08 9.70 12.61
C LEU A 17 -22.89 9.28 11.13
N PHE A 18 -22.85 10.24 10.19
CA PHE A 18 -22.68 9.95 8.75
C PHE A 18 -21.23 10.04 8.26
N GLY A 19 -20.26 10.34 9.13
CA GLY A 19 -18.83 10.47 8.77
C GLY A 19 -18.06 9.15 8.57
N GLY A 20 -18.73 8.07 8.20
CA GLY A 20 -18.24 6.70 8.40
C GLY A 20 -17.97 5.88 7.13
N CYS A 21 -17.16 6.36 6.18
CA CYS A 21 -16.46 5.47 5.23
C CYS A 21 -15.32 6.23 4.51
N GLY A 22 -14.19 6.43 5.19
CA GLY A 22 -12.99 6.93 4.52
C GLY A 22 -12.44 5.87 3.56
N SER A 23 -12.27 6.20 2.29
CA SER A 23 -11.64 5.31 1.31
C SER A 23 -10.16 5.10 1.69
N ARG A 24 -9.84 3.94 2.28
CA ARG A 24 -8.45 3.58 2.58
C ARG A 24 -7.72 3.24 1.29
N THR A 25 -6.54 3.85 1.06
CA THR A 25 -5.68 3.56 -0.10
C THR A 25 -5.47 2.05 -0.25
N LEU A 26 -5.60 1.54 -1.48
CA LEU A 26 -5.55 0.10 -1.75
C LEU A 26 -4.20 -0.52 -1.33
N ILE A 27 -3.12 0.16 -1.72
CA ILE A 27 -1.75 -0.19 -1.40
C ILE A 27 -1.17 0.97 -0.58
N HIS A 28 -0.60 0.67 0.58
CA HIS A 28 -0.01 1.64 1.49
C HIS A 28 1.25 1.07 2.14
N ASP A 29 1.97 1.91 2.88
CA ASP A 29 3.19 1.55 3.62
C ASP A 29 4.26 0.88 2.73
N VAL A 30 4.38 1.35 1.48
CA VAL A 30 5.35 0.84 0.51
C VAL A 30 6.75 1.27 0.90
N SER A 31 7.66 0.32 1.04
CA SER A 31 9.08 0.59 1.28
C SER A 31 9.97 -0.46 0.61
N ILE A 32 11.16 -0.04 0.22
CA ILE A 32 12.18 -0.89 -0.41
C ILE A 32 13.50 -0.67 0.32
N ARG A 33 14.15 -1.74 0.79
CA ARG A 33 15.44 -1.67 1.49
C ARG A 33 16.34 -2.88 1.20
N PRO A 34 17.62 -2.68 0.87
CA PRO A 34 18.24 -1.41 0.53
C PRO A 34 17.72 -0.86 -0.82
N PRO A 35 17.89 0.44 -1.10
CA PRO A 35 17.52 1.02 -2.39
C PRO A 35 18.46 0.60 -3.53
N ILE A 36 19.69 0.16 -3.20
CA ILE A 36 20.70 -0.32 -4.13
C ILE A 36 21.19 -1.67 -3.62
N ILE A 37 21.27 -2.66 -4.50
CA ILE A 37 21.80 -4.00 -4.23
C ILE A 37 23.00 -4.30 -5.12
N SER A 38 23.87 -5.19 -4.65
CA SER A 38 24.98 -5.77 -5.42
C SER A 38 24.76 -7.28 -5.48
N PRO A 39 23.96 -7.80 -6.42
CA PRO A 39 23.58 -9.22 -6.45
C PRO A 39 24.72 -10.09 -7.01
N ASN A 40 25.82 -10.21 -6.25
CA ASN A 40 27.02 -10.96 -6.60
C ASN A 40 27.23 -12.18 -5.67
N ALA A 41 26.29 -12.44 -4.76
CA ALA A 41 26.27 -13.53 -3.79
C ALA A 41 27.44 -13.49 -2.79
N ASP A 42 27.94 -12.30 -2.45
CA ASP A 42 28.99 -12.11 -1.45
C ASP A 42 28.45 -11.96 0.00
N GLY A 43 27.13 -11.95 0.17
CA GLY A 43 26.45 -11.80 1.46
C GLY A 43 26.17 -10.33 1.84
N VAL A 44 26.61 -9.37 1.04
CA VAL A 44 26.49 -7.94 1.30
C VAL A 44 25.51 -7.33 0.30
N THR A 45 24.34 -6.91 0.80
CA THR A 45 23.34 -6.19 -0.01
C THR A 45 22.92 -6.93 -1.29
N ASP A 46 22.85 -8.26 -1.26
CA ASP A 46 22.43 -9.07 -2.42
C ASP A 46 20.93 -8.97 -2.74
N VAL A 47 20.11 -8.62 -1.75
CA VAL A 47 18.66 -8.73 -1.80
C VAL A 47 17.98 -7.46 -1.32
N ALA A 48 17.03 -6.96 -2.11
CA ALA A 48 16.12 -5.89 -1.74
C ALA A 48 14.83 -6.45 -1.13
N GLU A 49 14.50 -6.01 0.08
CA GLU A 49 13.22 -6.25 0.74
C GLU A 49 12.21 -5.19 0.30
N ILE A 50 11.09 -5.64 -0.30
CA ILE A 50 9.97 -4.81 -0.72
C ILE A 50 8.79 -5.10 0.20
N LYS A 51 8.41 -4.12 1.02
CA LYS A 51 7.27 -4.18 1.94
C LYS A 51 6.11 -3.33 1.42
N TYR A 52 4.89 -3.83 1.61
CA TYR A 52 3.65 -3.10 1.29
C TYR A 52 2.46 -3.73 2.01
N SER A 53 1.40 -2.96 2.23
CA SER A 53 0.17 -3.41 2.89
C SER A 53 -1.04 -3.24 1.97
N LEU A 54 -1.91 -4.25 1.96
CA LEU A 54 -3.14 -4.27 1.16
C LEU A 54 -4.37 -4.05 2.04
N SER A 55 -5.22 -3.08 1.70
CA SER A 55 -6.44 -2.80 2.48
C SER A 55 -7.56 -3.84 2.26
N ARG A 56 -7.51 -4.57 1.14
CA ARG A 56 -8.43 -5.66 0.76
C ARG A 56 -7.72 -6.66 -0.15
N GLN A 57 -8.34 -7.82 -0.38
CA GLN A 57 -7.83 -8.80 -1.35
C GLN A 57 -7.71 -8.16 -2.74
N SER A 58 -6.60 -8.38 -3.44
CA SER A 58 -6.33 -7.77 -4.75
C SER A 58 -5.36 -8.60 -5.57
N THR A 59 -5.31 -8.33 -6.87
CA THR A 59 -4.31 -8.85 -7.80
C THR A 59 -3.23 -7.79 -7.97
N ILE A 60 -1.97 -8.16 -7.75
CA ILE A 60 -0.83 -7.26 -7.83
C ILE A 60 0.15 -7.65 -8.94
N THR A 61 0.78 -6.64 -9.52
CA THR A 61 1.92 -6.76 -10.42
C THR A 61 3.03 -5.88 -9.87
N LEU A 62 4.24 -6.42 -9.72
CA LEU A 62 5.46 -5.69 -9.35
C LEU A 62 6.38 -5.71 -10.55
N TYR A 63 6.85 -4.55 -10.96
CA TYR A 63 7.85 -4.37 -12.00
C TYR A 63 8.79 -3.23 -11.62
N PHE A 64 10.00 -3.27 -12.15
CA PHE A 64 10.96 -2.18 -12.09
C PHE A 64 10.86 -1.34 -13.36
N VAL A 65 11.23 -0.07 -13.26
CA VAL A 65 11.30 0.84 -14.40
C VAL A 65 12.73 1.34 -14.50
N ASP A 66 13.32 1.24 -15.67
CA ASP A 66 14.67 1.75 -15.92
C ASP A 66 14.66 3.19 -16.46
N GLN A 67 15.85 3.69 -16.81
CA GLN A 67 16.03 5.05 -17.33
C GLN A 67 15.35 5.27 -18.69
N SER A 68 15.10 4.20 -19.45
CA SER A 68 14.42 4.21 -20.75
C SER A 68 12.89 4.07 -20.61
N VAL A 69 12.37 4.06 -19.38
CA VAL A 69 10.94 3.82 -19.06
C VAL A 69 10.48 2.40 -19.45
N GLU A 70 11.42 1.47 -19.65
CA GLU A 70 11.10 0.07 -19.91
C GLU A 70 10.66 -0.62 -18.62
N ARG A 71 9.69 -1.56 -18.73
CA ARG A 71 9.14 -2.29 -17.60
C ARG A 71 9.73 -3.68 -17.50
N HIS A 72 10.31 -3.93 -16.35
CA HIS A 72 11.04 -5.13 -15.97
C HIS A 72 10.21 -5.94 -14.96
N PHE A 73 9.46 -6.94 -15.42
CA PHE A 73 8.42 -7.61 -14.61
C PHE A 73 8.99 -8.63 -13.62
N PHE A 74 8.76 -8.41 -12.32
CA PHE A 74 9.17 -9.33 -11.26
C PHE A 74 8.02 -10.25 -10.80
N ARG A 75 6.82 -9.71 -10.64
CA ARG A 75 5.61 -10.47 -10.28
C ARG A 75 4.46 -10.02 -11.15
N VAL A 76 3.75 -10.96 -11.76
CA VAL A 76 2.61 -10.65 -12.63
C VAL A 76 1.36 -11.34 -12.11
N ASN A 77 0.26 -10.57 -12.01
CA ASN A 77 -1.08 -11.06 -11.70
C ASN A 77 -1.16 -11.95 -10.44
N LYS A 78 -0.45 -11.59 -9.37
CA LYS A 78 -0.46 -12.38 -8.13
C LYS A 78 -1.61 -11.97 -7.23
N ARG A 79 -2.55 -12.89 -6.98
CA ARG A 79 -3.62 -12.70 -6.00
C ARG A 79 -3.04 -12.69 -4.58
N ARG A 80 -3.40 -11.68 -3.79
CA ARG A 80 -2.96 -11.50 -2.40
C ARG A 80 -4.17 -11.15 -1.54
N SER A 81 -4.24 -11.72 -0.34
CA SER A 81 -5.23 -11.32 0.67
C SER A 81 -4.91 -9.92 1.24
N LYS A 82 -5.80 -9.40 2.08
CA LYS A 82 -5.56 -8.20 2.88
C LYS A 82 -4.32 -8.38 3.78
N GLY A 83 -3.69 -7.28 4.17
CA GLY A 83 -2.62 -7.24 5.18
C GLY A 83 -1.22 -7.06 4.60
N ASP A 84 -0.23 -7.14 5.48
CA ASP A 84 1.16 -6.85 5.19
C ASP A 84 1.80 -7.92 4.31
N ARG A 85 2.71 -7.47 3.45
CA ARG A 85 3.39 -8.28 2.46
C ARG A 85 4.85 -7.91 2.39
N THR A 86 5.66 -8.93 2.15
CA THR A 86 7.08 -8.78 1.87
C THR A 86 7.41 -9.57 0.60
N ALA A 87 8.20 -8.98 -0.28
CA ALA A 87 8.81 -9.65 -1.42
C ALA A 87 10.32 -9.37 -1.40
N TYR A 88 11.11 -10.39 -1.73
CA TYR A 88 12.57 -10.30 -1.79
C TYR A 88 13.02 -10.34 -3.24
N PHE A 89 13.84 -9.37 -3.65
CA PHE A 89 14.37 -9.26 -5.01
C PHE A 89 15.89 -9.37 -5.02
N SER A 90 16.44 -10.30 -5.82
CA SER A 90 17.86 -10.65 -5.85
C SER A 90 18.54 -10.30 -7.19
N GLY A 91 18.02 -9.34 -7.95
CA GLY A 91 18.63 -8.92 -9.22
C GLY A 91 18.27 -9.74 -10.46
N VAL A 92 17.38 -10.75 -10.35
CA VAL A 92 17.00 -11.63 -11.47
C VAL A 92 15.50 -11.51 -11.76
N ILE A 93 15.14 -11.33 -13.04
CA ILE A 93 13.78 -11.23 -13.60
C ILE A 93 13.70 -11.86 -14.99
#